data_AF-A0A2E1KFH1-F1
#
_entry.id   AF-A0A2E1KFH1-F1
#
_cell.length_a   1.000
_cell.length_b   1.000
_cell.length_c   1.000
_cell.angle_alpha   90.00
_cell.angle_beta   90.00
_cell.angle_gamma   90.00
#
_symmetry.space_group_name_H-M   'P 1'
#
loop_
_entity.id
_entity.type
_entity.pdbx_description
1 polymer ?
#
loop_
_entity_poly.entity_id
_entity_poly.type
_entity_poly.pdbx_seq_one_letter_code
_entity_poly.pdbx_strand_id
1 'polypeptide(L)'
;MNESNDHSEGLRRRDVLKGTAVAGLSIATGDHLLVNAADGLAASKAASRDLIQRENAKPGTRDWTLTNTYIDPDTWWRSPRIEGYCSETSVRAGDTLKVMVSTNPVSEFSLEIFRTGYYGGKGGRSMKKFDSIQG
;
A
#
# COMPACT_ATOMS: atom_id res chain seq x y z
N MET A 1 -11.71 -28.38 -39.86
CA MET A 1 -12.00 -27.00 -39.44
C MET A 1 -11.12 -26.66 -38.26
N ASN A 2 -10.03 -25.92 -38.49
CA ASN A 2 -9.26 -25.28 -37.42
C ASN A 2 -9.48 -23.78 -37.56
N GLU A 3 -10.25 -23.19 -36.66
CA GLU A 3 -10.39 -21.74 -36.56
C GLU A 3 -9.27 -21.20 -35.67
N SER A 4 -8.43 -20.34 -36.22
CA SER A 4 -7.46 -19.54 -35.48
C SER A 4 -8.18 -18.37 -34.82
N ASN A 5 -8.14 -18.30 -33.48
CA ASN A 5 -8.60 -17.16 -32.69
C ASN A 5 -7.74 -15.91 -33.01
N ASP A 6 -8.31 -14.96 -33.73
CA ASP A 6 -7.76 -13.61 -33.89
C ASP A 6 -8.19 -12.76 -32.70
N HIS A 7 -7.29 -12.59 -31.72
CA HIS A 7 -7.52 -11.66 -30.63
C HIS A 7 -7.16 -10.26 -31.12
N SER A 8 -8.19 -9.44 -31.35
CA SER A 8 -8.03 -8.03 -31.67
C SER A 8 -7.23 -7.31 -30.57
N GLU A 9 -6.03 -6.87 -30.93
CA GLU A 9 -5.15 -5.98 -30.16
C GLU A 9 -5.80 -4.58 -30.06
N GLY A 10 -6.88 -4.49 -29.28
CA GLY A 10 -7.51 -3.23 -28.91
C GLY A 10 -6.64 -2.48 -27.91
N LEU A 11 -6.41 -1.19 -28.17
CA LEU A 11 -5.70 -0.25 -27.31
C LEU A 11 -6.07 -0.45 -25.84
N ARG A 12 -5.10 -0.87 -25.02
CA ARG A 12 -5.36 -1.12 -23.59
C ARG A 12 -5.45 0.23 -22.89
N ARG A 13 -6.32 0.33 -21.89
CA ARG A 13 -6.46 1.53 -21.03
C ARG A 13 -5.12 2.03 -20.46
N ARG A 14 -4.18 1.09 -20.25
CA ARG A 14 -2.81 1.37 -19.79
C ARG A 14 -1.97 2.13 -20.82
N ASP A 15 -2.22 1.94 -22.11
CA ASP A 15 -1.48 2.60 -23.18
C ASP A 15 -2.00 4.02 -23.38
N VAL A 16 -3.31 4.23 -23.23
CA VAL A 16 -3.94 5.57 -23.19
C VAL A 16 -3.43 6.41 -22.02
N LEU A 17 -3.30 5.83 -20.82
CA LEU A 17 -2.77 6.52 -19.63
C LEU A 17 -1.27 6.84 -19.70
N LYS A 18 -0.50 6.14 -20.54
CA LYS A 18 0.91 6.48 -20.80
C LYS A 18 1.06 7.52 -21.91
N GLY A 19 0.08 7.64 -22.80
CA GLY A 19 0.13 8.51 -23.98
C GLY A 19 -0.18 10.00 -23.73
N THR A 20 -0.72 10.38 -22.58
CA THR A 20 -1.21 11.76 -22.33
C THR A 20 -0.24 12.67 -21.57
N ALA A 21 1.02 12.29 -21.39
CA ALA A 21 2.01 13.13 -20.70
C ALA A 21 2.63 14.25 -21.57
N VAL A 22 2.29 14.37 -22.86
CA VAL A 22 2.87 15.39 -23.75
C VAL A 22 1.83 15.92 -24.75
N ALA A 23 0.97 16.85 -24.33
CA ALA A 23 0.31 17.79 -25.24
C ALA A 23 -0.47 18.84 -24.42
N GLY A 24 0.19 19.94 -24.06
CA GLY A 24 -0.50 21.00 -23.34
C GLY A 24 0.32 22.21 -22.94
N LEU A 25 1.42 22.55 -23.63
CA LEU A 25 1.94 23.92 -23.62
C LEU A 25 2.88 24.19 -24.80
N SER A 26 2.30 24.62 -25.91
CA SER A 26 2.99 25.43 -26.92
C SER A 26 2.04 26.61 -27.14
N ILE A 27 2.38 27.86 -26.81
CA ILE A 27 3.26 28.72 -27.60
C ILE A 27 3.67 29.92 -26.72
N ALA A 28 4.98 30.13 -26.58
CA ALA A 28 5.70 31.40 -26.77
C ALA A 28 7.00 31.41 -25.93
N THR A 29 8.13 31.53 -26.62
CA THR A 29 9.52 31.66 -26.11
C THR A 29 10.26 30.37 -25.71
N GLY A 30 11.06 29.85 -26.66
CA GLY A 30 12.31 29.12 -26.42
C GLY A 30 12.18 27.64 -26.01
N ASP A 31 12.85 26.78 -26.79
CA ASP A 31 13.03 25.32 -26.58
C ASP A 31 13.58 24.90 -25.19
N HIS A 32 13.88 25.85 -24.29
CA HIS A 32 14.41 25.61 -22.95
C HIS A 32 13.36 25.33 -21.85
N LEU A 33 12.09 25.71 -22.04
CA LEU A 33 11.07 25.52 -20.99
C LEU A 33 10.55 24.08 -20.91
N LEU A 34 10.50 23.36 -22.04
CA LEU A 34 10.02 21.97 -22.08
C LEU A 34 11.07 20.97 -21.59
N VAL A 35 12.36 21.25 -21.84
CA VAL A 35 13.50 20.45 -21.36
C VAL A 35 13.60 20.49 -19.83
N ASN A 36 13.46 21.67 -19.23
CA ASN A 36 13.50 21.83 -17.77
C ASN A 36 12.36 21.07 -17.04
N ALA A 37 11.18 20.99 -17.64
CA ALA A 37 10.07 20.23 -17.07
C ALA A 37 10.34 18.72 -17.13
N ALA A 38 10.84 18.20 -18.25
CA ALA A 38 11.19 16.80 -18.40
C ALA A 38 12.33 16.37 -17.45
N ASP A 39 13.37 17.20 -17.32
CA ASP A 39 14.49 16.97 -16.39
C ASP A 39 14.04 17.02 -14.93
N GLY A 40 13.15 17.95 -14.58
CA GLY A 40 12.53 18.02 -13.24
C GLY A 40 11.72 16.77 -12.89
N LEU A 41 10.92 16.26 -13.83
CA LEU A 41 10.18 15.00 -13.64
C LEU A 41 11.13 13.79 -13.52
N ALA A 42 12.20 13.74 -14.32
CA ALA A 42 13.19 12.68 -14.28
C ALA A 42 13.94 12.67 -12.94
N ALA A 43 14.37 13.83 -12.45
CA ALA A 43 15.04 14.00 -11.16
C ALA A 43 14.12 13.62 -9.98
N SER A 44 12.86 14.06 -10.00
CA SER A 44 11.85 13.66 -9.01
C SER A 44 11.61 12.14 -8.99
N LYS A 45 11.56 11.52 -10.17
CA LYS A 45 11.44 10.06 -10.29
C LYS A 45 12.69 9.34 -9.80
N ALA A 46 13.88 9.90 -9.99
CA ALA A 46 15.11 9.34 -9.43
C ALA A 46 15.14 9.45 -7.89
N ALA A 47 14.77 10.61 -7.33
CA ALA A 47 14.69 10.82 -5.89
C ALA A 47 13.66 9.89 -5.21
N SER A 48 12.48 9.71 -5.81
CA SER A 48 11.48 8.77 -5.31
C SER A 48 11.94 7.31 -5.40
N ARG A 49 12.63 6.90 -6.47
CA ARG A 49 13.26 5.57 -6.55
C ARG A 49 14.26 5.36 -5.43
N ASP A 50 15.11 6.35 -5.15
CA ASP A 50 16.07 6.28 -4.04
C ASP A 50 15.36 6.12 -2.68
N LEU A 51 14.31 6.90 -2.40
CA LEU A 51 13.53 6.76 -1.17
C LEU A 51 12.91 5.35 -1.01
N ILE A 52 12.35 4.81 -2.09
CA ILE A 52 11.76 3.46 -2.08
C ILE A 52 12.83 2.39 -1.94
N GLN A 53 13.99 2.53 -2.58
CA GLN A 53 15.12 1.61 -2.45
C GLN A 53 15.65 1.60 -1.01
N ARG A 54 15.88 2.78 -0.43
CA ARG A 54 16.32 2.92 0.96
C ARG A 54 15.30 2.34 1.96
N GLU A 55 14.00 2.56 1.73
CA GLU A 55 12.97 1.93 2.57
C GLU A 55 12.95 0.42 2.41
N ASN A 56 12.99 -0.11 1.18
CA ASN A 56 12.95 -1.54 0.91
C ASN A 56 14.22 -2.28 1.32
N ALA A 57 15.35 -1.58 1.50
CA ALA A 57 16.59 -2.13 2.05
C ALA A 57 16.52 -2.40 3.56
N LYS A 58 15.51 -1.85 4.27
CA LYS A 58 15.32 -2.14 5.69
C LYS A 58 14.91 -3.61 5.92
N PRO A 59 15.23 -4.19 7.09
CA PRO A 59 14.84 -5.56 7.40
C PRO A 59 13.33 -5.77 7.35
N GLY A 60 12.89 -6.76 6.57
CA GLY A 60 11.49 -7.20 6.53
C GLY A 60 11.19 -8.36 7.49
N THR A 61 9.91 -8.67 7.63
CA THR A 61 9.36 -9.83 8.35
C THR A 61 8.10 -10.38 7.66
N ARG A 62 7.75 -11.65 7.93
CA ARG A 62 6.51 -12.31 7.51
C ARG A 62 5.43 -12.32 8.60
N ASP A 63 5.72 -11.82 9.79
CA ASP A 63 4.85 -11.88 10.97
C ASP A 63 3.54 -11.09 10.83
N TRP A 64 3.42 -10.24 9.80
CA TRP A 64 2.19 -9.55 9.45
C TRP A 64 1.09 -10.50 8.92
N THR A 65 1.46 -11.73 8.56
CA THR A 65 0.50 -12.75 8.11
C THR A 65 -0.16 -13.42 9.30
N LEU A 66 -1.49 -13.51 9.30
CA LEU A 66 -2.23 -14.23 10.34
C LEU A 66 -1.90 -15.72 10.28
N THR A 67 -1.40 -16.27 11.39
CA THR A 67 -1.07 -17.70 11.53
C THR A 67 -2.06 -18.47 12.40
N ASN A 68 -2.83 -17.76 13.21
CA ASN A 68 -3.82 -18.32 14.13
C ASN A 68 -5.18 -17.65 13.88
N THR A 69 -5.95 -18.20 12.95
CA THR A 69 -7.31 -17.75 12.67
C THR A 69 -8.30 -18.68 13.35
N TYR A 70 -9.32 -18.10 13.96
CA TYR A 70 -10.43 -18.83 14.57
C TYR A 70 -11.73 -18.28 14.00
N ILE A 71 -12.63 -19.16 13.58
CA ILE A 71 -13.98 -18.81 13.16
C ILE A 71 -14.92 -19.37 14.22
N ASP A 72 -15.74 -18.50 14.79
CA ASP A 72 -16.73 -18.89 15.78
C ASP A 72 -17.86 -19.69 15.11
N PRO A 73 -18.18 -20.90 15.60
CA PRO A 73 -19.14 -21.79 14.93
C PRO A 73 -20.59 -21.29 15.04
N ASP A 74 -20.93 -20.54 16.09
CA ASP A 74 -22.30 -20.07 16.34
C ASP A 74 -22.62 -18.84 15.49
N THR A 75 -21.63 -17.97 15.31
CA THR A 75 -21.79 -16.72 14.57
C THR A 75 -21.25 -16.76 13.15
N TRP A 76 -20.36 -17.70 12.80
CA TRP A 76 -19.73 -17.92 11.47
C TRP A 76 -18.92 -16.77 10.86
N TRP A 77 -19.27 -15.53 11.13
CA TRP A 77 -18.66 -14.30 10.61
C TRP A 77 -18.11 -13.39 11.72
N ARG A 78 -18.46 -13.65 12.97
CA ARG A 78 -17.90 -12.92 14.12
C ARG A 78 -16.80 -13.74 14.78
N SER A 79 -15.97 -13.07 15.56
CA SER A 79 -14.85 -13.67 16.28
C SER A 79 -14.74 -13.00 17.65
N PRO A 80 -15.70 -13.23 18.56
CA PRO A 80 -15.85 -12.46 19.79
C PRO A 80 -14.61 -12.52 20.71
N ARG A 81 -13.72 -13.50 20.52
CA ARG A 81 -12.43 -13.58 21.22
C ARG A 81 -11.59 -12.32 21.03
N ILE A 82 -11.56 -11.76 19.82
CA ILE A 82 -10.94 -10.47 19.54
C ILE A 82 -11.51 -9.90 18.23
N GLU A 83 -12.08 -8.69 18.33
CA GLU A 83 -12.55 -7.92 17.19
C GLU A 83 -12.03 -6.50 17.29
N GLY A 84 -11.79 -5.85 16.16
CA GLY A 84 -11.36 -4.46 16.18
C GLY A 84 -11.49 -3.77 14.83
N TYR A 85 -11.51 -2.44 14.90
CA TYR A 85 -11.53 -1.57 13.74
C TYR A 85 -10.77 -0.28 14.03
N CYS A 86 -10.33 0.38 12.98
CA CYS A 86 -9.72 1.70 13.08
C CYS A 86 -10.80 2.79 12.92
N SER A 87 -10.66 3.90 13.65
CA SER A 87 -11.61 5.02 13.54
C SER A 87 -11.68 5.60 12.13
N GLU A 88 -10.55 5.58 11.41
CA GLU A 88 -10.42 6.08 10.05
C GLU A 88 -9.65 5.07 9.19
N THR A 89 -9.93 5.07 7.89
CA THR A 89 -9.19 4.23 6.92
C THR A 89 -7.90 4.88 6.45
N SER A 90 -7.76 6.19 6.62
CA SER A 90 -6.60 6.98 6.22
C SER A 90 -6.46 8.21 7.10
N VAL A 91 -5.22 8.59 7.39
CA VAL A 91 -4.86 9.75 8.21
C VAL A 91 -3.65 10.45 7.59
N ARG A 92 -3.49 11.76 7.80
CA ARG A 92 -2.28 12.48 7.41
C ARG A 92 -1.19 12.33 8.48
N ALA A 93 0.05 12.63 8.10
CA ALA A 93 1.13 12.72 9.07
C ALA A 93 0.82 13.82 10.10
N GLY A 94 0.90 13.48 11.39
CA GLY A 94 0.53 14.36 12.49
C GLY A 94 -0.88 14.14 13.03
N ASP A 95 -1.76 13.50 12.25
CA ASP A 95 -3.11 13.14 12.72
C ASP A 95 -3.06 11.95 13.68
N THR A 96 -4.13 11.79 14.47
CA THR A 96 -4.29 10.68 15.41
C THR A 96 -5.26 9.63 14.87
N LEU A 97 -4.83 8.37 14.82
CA LEU A 97 -5.67 7.22 14.51
C LEU A 97 -6.04 6.49 15.81
N LYS A 98 -7.33 6.23 16.02
CA LYS A 98 -7.79 5.41 17.15
C LYS A 98 -8.01 3.97 16.67
N VAL A 99 -7.56 3.02 17.46
CA VAL A 99 -7.78 1.58 17.22
C VAL A 99 -8.74 1.11 18.31
N MET A 100 -9.92 0.67 17.89
CA MET A 100 -10.98 0.19 18.76
C MET A 100 -10.89 -1.33 18.80
N VAL A 101 -10.73 -1.91 19.98
CA VAL A 101 -10.59 -3.35 20.17
C VAL A 101 -11.56 -3.80 21.26
N SER A 102 -12.15 -4.97 21.06
CA SER A 102 -13.00 -5.64 22.04
C SER A 102 -12.64 -7.11 22.12
N THR A 103 -12.53 -7.62 23.34
CA THR A 103 -12.28 -9.03 23.64
C THR A 103 -13.37 -9.60 24.54
N ASN A 104 -13.81 -10.82 24.24
CA ASN A 104 -14.78 -11.55 25.05
C ASN A 104 -14.39 -13.04 25.13
N PRO A 105 -13.97 -13.55 26.31
CA PRO A 105 -13.87 -12.85 27.59
C PRO A 105 -12.78 -11.76 27.59
N VAL A 106 -12.89 -10.79 28.52
CA VAL A 106 -11.89 -9.73 28.71
C VAL A 106 -10.51 -10.36 28.85
N SER A 107 -9.61 -10.00 27.95
CA SER A 107 -8.28 -10.59 27.84
C SER A 107 -7.26 -9.52 27.45
N GLU A 108 -6.00 -9.75 27.82
CA GLU A 108 -4.89 -8.95 27.30
C GLU A 108 -4.64 -9.26 25.83
N PHE A 109 -4.30 -8.23 25.05
CA PHE A 109 -3.89 -8.36 23.67
C PHE A 109 -2.66 -7.52 23.35
N SER A 110 -1.98 -7.89 22.26
CA SER A 110 -0.89 -7.11 21.67
C SER A 110 -1.35 -6.43 20.38
N LEU A 111 -0.84 -5.22 20.12
CA LEU A 111 -1.06 -4.48 18.87
C LEU A 111 0.28 -4.29 18.17
N GLU A 112 0.38 -4.82 16.95
CA GLU A 112 1.56 -4.66 16.10
C GLU A 112 1.22 -3.90 14.83
N ILE A 113 2.00 -2.86 14.55
CA ILE A 113 1.85 -2.03 13.35
C ILE A 113 2.94 -2.43 12.36
N PHE A 114 2.51 -2.82 11.16
CA PHE A 114 3.41 -3.16 10.05
C PHE A 114 3.23 -2.18 8.90
N ARG A 115 4.33 -1.89 8.22
CA ARG A 115 4.30 -1.28 6.89
C ARG A 115 4.43 -2.40 5.86
N THR A 116 3.51 -2.49 4.92
CA THR A 116 3.57 -3.47 3.83
C THR A 116 4.54 -3.02 2.73
N GLY A 117 5.18 -3.96 2.06
CA GLY A 117 6.17 -3.66 1.02
C GLY A 117 7.04 -4.85 0.62
N TYR A 118 8.01 -4.63 -0.26
CA TYR A 118 8.86 -5.72 -0.77
C TYR A 118 9.78 -6.29 0.32
N TYR A 119 10.58 -5.45 0.98
CA TYR A 119 11.51 -5.81 2.06
C TYR A 119 12.22 -7.17 1.88
N GLY A 120 12.87 -7.36 0.72
CA GLY A 120 13.56 -8.61 0.39
C GLY A 120 12.63 -9.82 0.18
N GLY A 121 11.38 -9.60 -0.21
CA GLY A 121 10.37 -10.64 -0.44
C GLY A 121 9.57 -11.06 0.79
N LYS A 122 9.73 -10.38 1.94
CA LYS A 122 9.05 -10.75 3.18
C LYS A 122 7.63 -10.14 3.33
N GLY A 123 7.31 -9.11 2.54
CA GLY A 123 5.95 -8.57 2.45
C GLY A 123 5.64 -7.44 3.45
N GLY A 124 6.42 -7.28 4.51
CA GLY A 124 6.24 -6.18 5.46
C GLY A 124 7.45 -5.92 6.35
N ARG A 125 7.40 -4.80 7.08
CA ARG A 125 8.38 -4.40 8.11
C ARG A 125 7.63 -4.04 9.39
N SER A 126 8.12 -4.53 10.52
CA SER A 126 7.60 -4.14 11.85
C SER A 126 7.93 -2.67 12.12
N MET A 127 6.93 -1.89 12.54
CA MET A 127 7.04 -0.47 12.83
C MET A 127 6.99 -0.20 14.33
N LYS A 128 6.00 -0.77 15.00
CA LYS A 128 5.74 -0.55 16.42
C LYS A 128 4.97 -1.73 17.00
N LYS A 129 5.27 -2.03 18.26
CA LYS A 129 4.60 -3.07 19.04
C LYS A 129 4.16 -2.48 20.37
N PHE A 130 2.97 -2.87 20.80
CA PHE A 130 2.40 -2.62 22.11
C PHE A 130 1.92 -3.96 22.67
N ASP A 131 2.22 -4.23 23.92
CA ASP A 131 1.90 -5.49 24.60
C ASP A 131 1.03 -5.22 25.83
N SER A 132 0.32 -6.25 26.27
CA SER A 132 -0.50 -6.23 27.50
C SER A 132 -1.52 -5.08 27.55
N ILE A 133 -2.20 -4.81 26.43
CA ILE A 133 -3.35 -3.90 26.40
C ILE A 133 -4.59 -4.66 26.88
N GLN A 134 -5.36 -4.06 27.79
CA GLN A 134 -6.64 -4.62 28.23
C GLN A 134 -7.69 -4.42 27.13
N GLY A 135 -8.34 -5.50 26.70
CA GLY A 135 -9.37 -5.50 25.66
C GLY A 135 -10.79 -5.59 26.17
#